data_AF-A0A4R9HCI4-F1
#
_entry.id   AF-A0A4R9HCI4-F1
#
_cell.length_a   1.000
_cell.length_b   1.000
_cell.length_c   1.000
_cell.angle_alpha   90.00
_cell.angle_beta   90.00
_cell.angle_gamma   90.00
#
_symmetry.space_group_name_H-M   'P 1'
#
loop_
_entity.id
_entity.type
_entity.pdbx_description
1 polymer ?
#
loop_
_entity_poly.entity_id
_entity_poly.type
_entity_poly.pdbx_seq_one_letter_code
_entity_poly.pdbx_strand_id
1 'polypeptide(L)'
;MKIKAHQLIESIEFKKLVRTRWTVSFVLLFFLFLNYYGFILIIALKKEWVTQKLGNFGNYGLYAGASVILFSWLLTFIYVFWANRYYDQEVEVLKSKLESENR
;
A
#
# COMPACT_ATOMS: atom_id res chain seq x y z
N MET A 1 22.79 -27.42 2.07
CA MET A 1 23.15 -27.14 0.66
C MET A 1 23.37 -25.63 0.58
N LYS A 2 24.60 -25.20 0.25
CA LYS A 2 25.09 -23.81 0.32
C LYS A 2 24.43 -22.98 -0.79
N ILE A 3 23.85 -21.80 -0.50
CA ILE A 3 23.12 -21.00 -1.51
C ILE A 3 23.72 -19.59 -1.60
N LYS A 4 24.45 -19.33 -2.69
CA LYS A 4 25.01 -17.99 -2.99
C LYS A 4 23.88 -16.98 -3.24
N ALA A 5 24.15 -15.69 -3.03
CA ALA A 5 23.19 -14.60 -3.30
C ALA A 5 22.52 -14.68 -4.70
N HIS A 6 23.27 -15.04 -5.74
CA HIS A 6 22.71 -15.23 -7.09
C HIS A 6 21.69 -16.38 -7.15
N GLN A 7 21.97 -17.49 -6.46
CA GLN A 7 21.07 -18.65 -6.39
C GLN A 7 19.81 -18.37 -5.56
N LEU A 8 19.89 -17.47 -4.56
CA LEU A 8 18.70 -17.05 -3.80
C LEU A 8 17.77 -16.16 -4.59
N ILE A 9 18.30 -15.23 -5.41
CA ILE A 9 17.47 -14.41 -6.29
C ILE A 9 16.73 -15.29 -7.32
N GLU A 10 17.35 -16.37 -7.75
CA GLU A 10 16.72 -17.34 -8.66
C GLU A 10 15.73 -18.28 -7.95
N SER A 11 15.78 -18.37 -6.62
CA SER A 11 14.93 -19.26 -5.83
C SER A 11 13.45 -18.95 -5.96
N ILE A 12 12.62 -19.99 -5.86
CA ILE A 12 11.16 -19.88 -5.90
C ILE A 12 10.66 -19.03 -4.72
N GLU A 13 11.30 -19.16 -3.56
CA GLU A 13 10.96 -18.46 -2.32
C GLU A 13 11.12 -16.94 -2.48
N PHE A 14 12.27 -16.49 -3.00
CA PHE A 14 12.51 -15.08 -3.27
C PHE A 14 11.55 -14.52 -4.33
N LYS A 15 11.33 -15.25 -5.43
CA LYS A 15 10.38 -14.83 -6.47
C LYS A 15 8.95 -14.72 -5.94
N LYS A 16 8.54 -15.63 -5.04
CA LYS A 16 7.24 -15.58 -4.36
C LYS A 16 7.14 -14.36 -3.44
N LEU A 17 8.17 -14.07 -2.66
CA LEU A 17 8.23 -12.88 -1.80
C LEU A 17 8.05 -11.59 -2.62
N VAL A 18 8.83 -11.46 -3.70
CA VAL A 18 8.75 -10.31 -4.61
C VAL A 18 7.36 -10.19 -5.22
N ARG A 19 6.80 -11.29 -5.75
CA ARG A 19 5.46 -11.30 -6.34
C ARG A 19 4.40 -10.86 -5.32
N THR A 20 4.47 -11.36 -4.10
CA THR A 20 3.50 -11.04 -3.04
C THR A 20 3.55 -9.55 -2.70
N ARG A 21 4.75 -8.99 -2.52
CA ARG A 21 4.93 -7.55 -2.32
C ARG A 21 4.32 -6.74 -3.45
N TRP A 22 4.64 -7.08 -4.69
CA TRP A 22 4.10 -6.40 -5.86
C TRP A 22 2.58 -6.46 -5.92
N THR A 23 1.98 -7.62 -5.66
CA THR A 23 0.52 -7.76 -5.63
C THR A 23 -0.10 -6.85 -4.57
N VAL A 24 0.40 -6.84 -3.34
CA VAL A 24 -0.12 -5.98 -2.27
C VAL A 24 0.07 -4.50 -2.61
N SER A 25 1.27 -4.11 -3.06
CA SER A 25 1.54 -2.73 -3.48
C SER A 25 0.63 -2.26 -4.59
N PHE A 26 0.38 -3.07 -5.62
CA PHE A 26 -0.52 -2.70 -6.72
C PHE A 26 -1.98 -2.62 -6.29
N VAL A 27 -2.44 -3.51 -5.42
CA VAL A 27 -3.80 -3.44 -4.87
C VAL A 27 -4.00 -2.15 -4.10
N LEU A 28 -3.07 -1.81 -3.20
CA LEU A 28 -3.14 -0.56 -2.44
C LEU A 28 -3.00 0.68 -3.32
N LEU A 29 -2.12 0.63 -4.33
CA LEU A 29 -1.97 1.71 -5.31
C LEU A 29 -3.27 1.92 -6.10
N PHE A 30 -3.94 0.84 -6.50
CA PHE A 30 -5.23 0.92 -7.18
C PHE A 30 -6.28 1.62 -6.30
N PHE A 31 -6.38 1.25 -5.02
CA PHE A 31 -7.29 1.93 -4.08
C PHE A 31 -6.91 3.39 -3.83
N LEU A 32 -5.62 3.69 -3.75
CA LEU A 32 -5.12 5.06 -3.62
C LEU A 32 -5.55 5.91 -4.82
N PHE A 33 -5.35 5.40 -6.05
CA PHE A 33 -5.77 6.09 -7.26
C PHE A 33 -7.28 6.22 -7.37
N LEU A 34 -8.03 5.17 -7.06
CA LEU A 34 -9.48 5.22 -7.06
C LEU A 34 -9.99 6.31 -6.12
N ASN A 35 -9.44 6.40 -4.91
CA ASN A 35 -9.80 7.42 -3.94
C ASN A 35 -9.40 8.83 -4.41
N TYR A 36 -8.15 9.03 -4.83
CA TYR A 36 -7.62 10.33 -5.23
C TYR A 36 -8.27 10.86 -6.51
N TYR A 37 -8.26 10.08 -7.59
CA TYR A 37 -8.86 10.49 -8.86
C TYR A 37 -10.38 10.49 -8.79
N GLY A 38 -10.99 9.62 -7.98
CA GLY A 38 -12.43 9.68 -7.71
C GLY A 38 -12.82 11.04 -7.13
N PHE A 39 -12.08 11.53 -6.14
CA PHE A 39 -12.30 12.86 -5.58
C PHE A 39 -12.07 13.99 -6.59
N ILE A 40 -10.98 13.93 -7.38
CA ILE A 40 -10.73 14.92 -8.43
C ILE A 40 -11.87 14.96 -9.46
N LEU A 41 -12.36 13.79 -9.89
CA LEU A 41 -13.45 13.71 -10.85
C LEU A 41 -14.75 14.31 -10.29
N ILE A 42 -15.04 14.11 -9.01
CA ILE A 42 -16.18 14.74 -8.34
C ILE A 42 -16.04 16.27 -8.38
N ILE A 43 -14.85 16.79 -8.07
CA ILE A 43 -14.59 18.24 -8.12
C ILE A 43 -14.74 18.78 -9.56
N ALA A 44 -14.21 18.07 -10.54
CA ALA A 44 -14.20 18.49 -11.94
C ALA A 44 -15.60 18.49 -12.56
N LEU A 45 -16.40 17.44 -12.29
CA LEU A 45 -17.69 17.23 -12.94
C LEU A 45 -18.88 17.81 -12.16
N LYS A 46 -18.76 17.97 -10.84
CA LYS A 46 -19.86 18.38 -9.95
C LYS A 46 -19.45 19.48 -8.98
N LYS A 47 -18.95 20.59 -9.52
CA LYS A 47 -18.46 21.74 -8.75
C LYS A 47 -19.49 22.31 -7.75
N GLU A 48 -20.77 22.34 -8.12
CA GLU A 48 -21.86 22.81 -7.25
C GLU A 48 -22.02 21.95 -6.00
N TRP A 49 -21.74 20.65 -6.11
CA TRP A 49 -21.83 19.71 -5.00
C TRP A 49 -20.73 19.97 -3.96
N VAL A 50 -19.53 20.31 -4.43
CA VAL A 50 -18.37 20.63 -3.56
C VAL A 50 -18.65 21.86 -2.68
N THR A 51 -19.31 22.87 -3.23
CA THR A 51 -19.59 24.13 -2.53
C THR A 51 -20.89 24.09 -1.72
N GLN A 52 -21.75 23.10 -1.94
CA GLN A 52 -22.98 22.94 -1.20
C GLN A 52 -22.68 22.73 0.29
N LYS A 53 -23.30 23.59 1.12
CA LYS A 53 -23.14 23.53 2.57
C LYS A 53 -23.73 22.23 3.13
N LEU A 54 -23.02 21.66 4.09
CA LEU A 54 -23.46 20.52 4.87
C LEU A 54 -23.46 20.95 6.35
N GLY A 55 -24.64 21.32 6.84
CA GLY A 55 -24.81 21.95 8.16
C GLY A 55 -24.21 23.34 8.24
N ASN A 56 -23.85 23.76 9.46
CA ASN A 56 -23.34 25.11 9.73
C ASN A 56 -21.81 25.23 9.58
N PHE A 57 -21.08 24.11 9.69
CA PHE A 57 -19.62 24.11 9.88
C PHE A 57 -18.80 23.81 8.63
N GLY A 58 -19.40 23.30 7.55
CA GLY A 58 -18.64 22.90 6.37
C GLY A 58 -19.48 22.71 5.12
N ASN A 59 -18.80 22.31 4.05
CA ASN A 59 -19.41 21.91 2.77
C ASN A 59 -18.98 20.48 2.42
N TYR A 60 -19.65 19.86 1.46
CA TYR A 60 -19.32 18.47 1.07
C TYR A 60 -17.86 18.33 0.59
N GLY A 61 -17.29 19.35 -0.04
CA GLY A 61 -15.89 19.36 -0.47
C GLY A 61 -14.92 19.15 0.69
N LEU A 62 -15.12 19.86 1.80
CA LEU A 62 -14.30 19.75 3.00
C LEU A 62 -14.34 18.34 3.59
N TYR A 63 -15.55 17.79 3.77
CA TYR A 63 -15.71 16.45 4.33
C TYR A 63 -15.18 15.36 3.40
N ALA A 64 -15.39 15.50 2.09
CA ALA A 64 -14.83 14.58 1.10
C ALA A 64 -13.30 14.62 1.08
N GLY A 65 -12.69 15.82 1.11
CA GLY A 65 -11.24 15.97 1.20
C GLY A 65 -10.67 15.37 2.49
N ALA A 66 -11.32 15.61 3.63
CA ALA A 66 -10.94 14.98 4.90
C ALA A 66 -11.02 13.45 4.82
N SER A 67 -12.06 12.91 4.18
CA SER A 67 -12.25 11.48 3.97
C SER A 67 -11.12 10.88 3.13
N VAL A 68 -10.67 11.58 2.07
CA VAL A 68 -9.54 11.15 1.24
C VAL A 68 -8.26 11.02 2.08
N ILE A 69 -8.00 11.97 2.99
CA ILE A 69 -6.83 11.93 3.88
C ILE A 69 -6.92 10.75 4.85
N LEU A 70 -8.06 10.59 5.53
CA LEU A 70 -8.28 9.49 6.47
C LEU A 70 -8.15 8.12 5.77
N PHE A 71 -8.66 8.00 4.54
CA PHE A 71 -8.52 6.79 3.74
C PHE A 71 -7.05 6.52 3.35
N SER A 72 -6.28 7.56 3.02
CA SER A 72 -4.84 7.42 2.73
C SER A 72 -4.06 6.90 3.94
N TRP A 73 -4.35 7.43 5.13
CA TRP A 73 -3.77 6.89 6.37
C TRP A 73 -4.18 5.46 6.61
N LEU A 74 -5.45 5.11 6.40
CA LEU A 74 -5.93 3.73 6.54
C LEU A 74 -5.16 2.78 5.60
N LEU A 75 -5.01 3.12 4.32
CA LEU A 75 -4.21 2.32 3.38
C LEU A 75 -2.77 2.16 3.85
N THR A 76 -2.17 3.23 4.38
CA THR A 76 -0.81 3.20 4.94
C THR A 76 -0.72 2.27 6.13
N PHE A 77 -1.66 2.35 7.08
CA PHE A 77 -1.72 1.45 8.23
C PHE A 77 -1.88 -0.01 7.82
N ILE A 78 -2.78 -0.28 6.86
CA ILE A 78 -2.97 -1.63 6.31
C ILE A 78 -1.66 -2.16 5.72
N TYR A 79 -0.96 -1.34 4.92
CA TYR A 79 0.33 -1.72 4.35
C TYR A 79 1.36 -2.05 5.42
N VAL A 80 1.54 -1.16 6.39
CA VAL A 80 2.54 -1.33 7.47
C VAL A 80 2.23 -2.56 8.31
N PHE A 81 0.96 -2.74 8.70
CA PHE A 81 0.56 -3.92 9.47
C PHE A 81 0.82 -5.23 8.71
N TRP A 82 0.48 -5.27 7.42
CA TRP A 82 0.74 -6.44 6.58
C TRP A 82 2.24 -6.67 6.40
N ALA A 83 3.01 -5.63 6.12
CA ALA A 83 4.46 -5.71 5.89
C ALA A 83 5.16 -6.25 7.14
N ASN A 84 4.88 -5.65 8.30
CA ASN A 84 5.49 -6.04 9.57
C ASN A 84 5.18 -7.49 9.95
N ARG A 85 3.96 -7.98 9.64
CA ARG A 85 3.49 -9.30 10.09
C ARG A 85 3.87 -10.43 9.15
N TYR A 86 3.87 -10.18 7.84
CA TYR A 86 4.05 -11.23 6.84
C TYR A 86 5.34 -11.04 6.05
N TYR A 87 5.52 -9.86 5.46
CA TYR A 87 6.63 -9.62 4.54
C TYR A 87 7.98 -9.65 5.26
N ASP A 88 8.11 -8.95 6.39
CA ASP A 88 9.37 -8.85 7.12
C ASP A 88 9.77 -10.21 7.72
N GLN A 89 8.80 -11.01 8.16
CA GLN A 89 9.06 -12.37 8.63
C GLN A 89 9.62 -13.26 7.50
N GLU A 90 9.06 -13.19 6.29
CA GLU A 90 9.56 -13.96 5.15
C GLU A 90 10.96 -13.48 4.71
N VAL A 91 11.21 -12.18 4.76
CA VAL A 91 12.54 -11.59 4.49
C VAL A 91 13.58 -12.11 5.47
N GLU A 92 13.26 -12.15 6.77
CA GLU A 92 14.20 -12.60 7.80
C GLU A 92 14.59 -14.07 7.62
N VAL A 93 13.64 -14.94 7.23
CA VAL A 93 13.91 -16.35 6.92
C VAL A 93 14.85 -16.50 5.72
N LEU A 94 14.69 -15.69 4.68
CA LEU A 94 15.57 -15.71 3.51
C LEU A 94 16.96 -15.16 3.87
N LYS A 95 17.03 -14.13 4.72
CA LYS A 95 18.28 -13.54 5.21
C LYS A 95 19.07 -14.51 6.09
N SER A 96 18.41 -15.26 6.99
CA SER A 96 19.10 -16.25 7.82
C SER A 96 19.72 -17.39 6.98
N LYS A 97 19.09 -17.75 5.84
CA LYS A 97 19.66 -18.72 4.89
C LYS A 97 20.95 -18.20 4.23
N LEU A 98 21.07 -16.90 3.98
CA LEU A 98 22.30 -16.25 3.50
C LEU A 98 23.40 -16.24 4.56
N GLU A 99 23.09 -15.78 5.77
CA GLU A 99 24.11 -15.54 6.80
C GLU A 99 24.73 -16.83 7.33
N SER A 100 24.01 -17.95 7.29
CA SER A 100 24.54 -19.28 7.61
C SER A 100 25.65 -19.76 6.67
N GLU A 101 25.90 -19.06 5.54
CA GLU A 101 27.00 -19.31 4.60
C GLU A 101 28.30 -18.56 4.97
N ASN A 102 28.19 -17.41 5.66
CA ASN A 102 29.30 -16.47 5.88
C ASN A 102 30.05 -16.69 7.22
N ARG A 103 29.61 -17.67 8.02
CA ARG A 103 30.33 -18.18 9.22
C ARG A 103 30.85 -19.58 8.93
#